data_AF-K2EAY7-F1
#
_entry.id   AF-K2EAY7-F1
#
_cell.length_a   1.000
_cell.length_b   1.000
_cell.length_c   1.000
_cell.angle_alpha   90.00
_cell.angle_beta   90.00
_cell.angle_gamma   90.00
#
_symmetry.space_group_name_H-M   'P 1'
#
loop_
_entity.id
_entity.type
_entity.pdbx_description
1 polymer ?
#
loop_
_entity_poly.entity_id
_entity_poly.type
_entity_poly.pdbx_seq_one_letter_code
_entity_poly.pdbx_strand_id
1 'polypeptide(L)'
;MYTKSEWKVLADKLASLPFSQANSRAFARLMLAGAMDVTIDKQGRIVLPDYLRNFAGLKKEIVVAGLYNRLELWDQKKWEDYKK
;
A
#
# COMPACT_ATOMS: atom_id res chain seq x y z
N MET A 1 3.27 -1.61 1.77
CA MET A 1 4.67 -1.22 1.47
C MET A 1 5.41 -2.46 1.00
N TYR A 2 6.08 -2.34 -0.14
CA TYR A 2 6.78 -3.43 -0.80
C TYR A 2 8.25 -3.06 -0.94
N THR A 3 9.13 -4.06 -1.02
CA THR A 3 10.45 -3.84 -1.60
C THR A 3 10.29 -3.55 -3.10
N LYS A 4 11.31 -2.97 -3.74
CA LYS A 4 11.26 -2.72 -5.19
C LYS A 4 11.05 -4.00 -6.00
N SER A 5 11.63 -5.12 -5.58
CA SER A 5 11.47 -6.42 -6.26
C SER A 5 10.04 -6.92 -6.17
N GLU A 6 9.44 -6.91 -4.97
CA GLU A 6 8.06 -7.36 -4.77
C GLU A 6 7.04 -6.42 -5.43
N TRP A 7 7.31 -5.11 -5.40
CA TRP A 7 6.49 -4.15 -6.12
C TRP A 7 6.50 -4.42 -7.62
N LYS A 8 7.67 -4.70 -8.21
CA LYS A 8 7.76 -5.03 -9.63
C LYS A 8 6.90 -6.25 -9.99
N VAL A 9 6.97 -7.31 -9.19
CA VAL A 9 6.15 -8.51 -9.39
C VAL A 9 4.65 -8.18 -9.34
N LEU A 10 4.21 -7.33 -8.41
CA LEU A 10 2.82 -6.90 -8.33
C LEU A 10 2.42 -5.98 -9.49
N ALA A 11 3.26 -5.03 -9.85
CA ALA A 11 3.01 -4.07 -10.92
C ALA A 11 2.87 -4.78 -12.28
N ASP A 12 3.73 -5.76 -12.56
CA ASP A 12 3.65 -6.56 -13.79
C ASP A 12 2.31 -7.35 -13.85
N LYS A 13 1.85 -7.89 -12.72
CA LYS A 13 0.52 -8.53 -12.63
C LYS A 13 -0.62 -7.54 -12.89
N LEU A 14 -0.57 -6.35 -12.28
CA LEU A 14 -1.58 -5.30 -12.48
C LEU A 14 -1.62 -4.82 -13.94
N ALA A 15 -0.46 -4.69 -14.58
CA ALA A 15 -0.34 -4.30 -15.98
C ALA A 15 -0.91 -5.36 -16.95
N SER A 16 -0.90 -6.65 -16.55
CA SER A 16 -1.48 -7.75 -17.33
C SER A 16 -3.01 -7.87 -17.23
N LEU A 17 -3.68 -7.08 -16.38
CA LEU A 17 -5.12 -7.17 -16.21
C LEU A 17 -5.88 -6.78 -17.51
N PRO A 18 -7.03 -7.41 -17.82
CA PRO A 18 -7.75 -7.13 -19.06
C PRO A 18 -8.18 -5.67 -19.18
N PHE A 19 -7.64 -4.96 -20.17
CA PHE A 19 -8.01 -3.56 -20.39
C PHE A 19 -9.47 -3.40 -20.82
N SER A 20 -10.12 -4.40 -21.41
CA SER A 20 -11.54 -4.28 -21.84
C SER A 20 -12.50 -4.16 -20.65
N GLN A 21 -12.14 -4.68 -19.48
CA GLN A 21 -12.99 -4.68 -18.28
C GLN A 21 -12.84 -3.39 -17.48
N ALA A 22 -13.95 -2.68 -17.28
CA ALA A 22 -13.94 -1.39 -16.58
C ALA A 22 -13.37 -1.49 -15.15
N ASN A 23 -13.75 -2.52 -14.40
CA ASN A 23 -13.28 -2.75 -13.04
C ASN A 23 -11.78 -3.04 -12.99
N SER A 24 -11.26 -3.84 -13.92
CA SER A 24 -9.82 -4.14 -14.03
C SER A 24 -9.01 -2.87 -14.29
N ARG A 25 -9.45 -2.01 -15.23
CA ARG A 25 -8.81 -0.71 -15.49
C ARG A 25 -8.84 0.21 -14.27
N ALA A 26 -9.99 0.29 -13.59
CA ALA A 26 -10.16 1.15 -12.42
C ALA A 26 -9.24 0.70 -11.27
N PHE A 27 -9.15 -0.61 -11.02
CA PHE A 27 -8.30 -1.18 -9.99
C PHE A 27 -6.80 -0.97 -10.29
N ALA A 28 -6.36 -1.27 -11.52
CA ALA A 28 -4.98 -1.04 -11.94
C ALA A 28 -4.60 0.44 -11.79
N ARG A 29 -5.49 1.36 -12.21
CA ARG A 29 -5.27 2.81 -12.06
C ARG A 29 -5.16 3.21 -10.59
N LEU A 30 -6.07 2.74 -9.73
CA LEU A 30 -6.04 3.05 -8.30
C LEU A 30 -4.71 2.62 -7.66
N MET A 31 -4.28 1.38 -7.93
CA MET A 31 -3.08 0.80 -7.34
C MET A 31 -1.80 1.44 -7.88
N LEU A 32 -1.67 1.59 -9.21
CA LEU A 32 -0.44 2.08 -9.84
C LEU A 32 -0.28 3.59 -9.72
N ALA A 33 -1.36 4.37 -9.92
CA ALA A 33 -1.30 5.83 -9.78
C ALA A 33 -1.26 6.28 -8.31
N GLY A 34 -1.75 5.44 -7.38
CA GLY A 34 -1.68 5.70 -5.95
C GLY A 34 -0.32 5.37 -5.31
N ALA A 35 0.55 4.62 -6.00
CA ALA A 35 1.84 4.21 -5.45
C ALA A 35 2.84 5.38 -5.40
N MET A 36 3.72 5.34 -4.39
CA MET A 36 4.81 6.31 -4.22
C MET A 36 6.07 5.59 -3.78
N ASP A 37 7.19 5.95 -4.39
CA ASP A 37 8.51 5.55 -3.91
C ASP A 37 8.85 6.34 -2.65
N VAL A 38 9.26 5.63 -1.60
CA VAL A 38 9.70 6.22 -0.34
C VAL A 38 11.10 5.74 -0.01
N THR A 39 11.89 6.62 0.62
CA THR A 39 13.23 6.28 1.11
C THR A 39 13.20 6.18 2.63
N ILE A 40 13.92 5.21 3.17
CA ILE A 40 14.10 5.05 4.62
C ILE A 40 15.31 5.90 5.02
N ASP A 41 15.12 6.78 6.01
CA ASP A 41 16.23 7.58 6.52
C ASP A 41 17.18 6.76 7.42
N LYS A 42 18.28 7.36 7.88
CA LYS A 42 19.28 6.69 8.73
C LYS A 42 18.73 6.20 10.08
N GLN A 43 17.56 6.70 10.50
CA GLN A 43 16.90 6.32 11.75
C GLN A 43 15.79 5.28 11.52
N GLY A 44 15.63 4.78 10.29
CA GLY A 44 14.60 3.80 9.96
C GLY A 44 13.21 4.41 9.73
N ARG A 45 13.10 5.74 9.56
CA ARG A 45 11.81 6.42 9.38
C ARG A 45 11.47 6.57 7.90
N ILE A 46 10.18 6.60 7.60
CA ILE A 46 9.63 6.92 6.28
C ILE A 46 8.70 8.12 6.39
N VAL A 47 8.68 8.95 5.34
CA VAL A 47 7.68 10.00 5.19
C VAL A 47 6.55 9.47 4.33
N LEU A 48 5.38 9.26 4.95
CA LEU A 48 4.18 8.86 4.21
C LEU A 48 3.48 10.09 3.63
N PRO A 49 3.24 10.14 2.30
CA PRO A 49 2.45 11.21 1.68
C PRO A 49 1.05 11.36 2.30
N ASP A 50 0.56 12.59 2.41
CA ASP A 50 -0.72 12.89 3.05
C ASP A 50 -1.90 12.17 2.40
N TYR A 51 -1.89 12.04 1.07
CA TYR A 51 -2.97 11.35 0.36
C TYR A 51 -3.06 9.86 0.71
N LEU A 52 -1.92 9.19 0.96
CA LEU A 52 -1.89 7.79 1.42
C LEU A 52 -2.32 7.68 2.88
N ARG A 53 -1.90 8.63 3.71
CA ARG A 53 -2.34 8.72 5.12
C ARG A 53 -3.86 8.86 5.20
N ASN A 54 -4.43 9.76 4.40
CA ASN A 54 -5.86 10.02 4.33
C ASN A 54 -6.62 8.82 3.76
N PHE A 55 -6.12 8.21 2.67
CA PHE A 55 -6.71 7.02 2.07
C PHE A 55 -6.82 5.85 3.07
N ALA A 56 -5.73 5.56 3.79
CA ALA A 56 -5.73 4.51 4.82
C ALA A 56 -6.46 4.93 6.10
N GLY A 57 -6.76 6.23 6.26
CA GLY A 57 -7.36 6.80 7.47
C GLY A 57 -6.47 6.64 8.71
N LEU A 58 -5.15 6.74 8.53
CA LEU A 58 -4.19 6.60 9.63
C LEU A 58 -4.25 7.82 10.55
N LYS A 59 -4.37 7.56 11.85
CA LYS A 59 -4.33 8.60 12.88
C LYS A 59 -2.99 8.55 13.63
N LYS A 60 -3.03 8.53 14.96
CA LYS A 60 -1.85 8.62 15.82
C LYS A 60 -1.16 7.27 16.02
N GLU A 61 -1.95 6.22 16.23
CA GLU A 61 -1.46 4.88 16.51
C GLU A 61 -1.60 4.01 15.26
N ILE A 62 -0.47 3.45 14.84
CA ILE A 62 -0.34 2.68 13.60
C ILE A 62 0.17 1.29 13.94
N VAL A 63 -0.48 0.29 13.38
CA VAL A 63 -0.01 -1.09 13.40
C VAL A 63 0.75 -1.36 12.11
N VAL A 64 1.97 -1.86 12.25
CA VAL A 64 2.76 -2.37 11.13
C VAL A 64 2.62 -3.89 11.12
N ALA A 65 1.85 -4.41 10.17
CA ALA A 65 1.67 -5.84 10.01
C ALA A 65 2.67 -6.38 8.97
N GLY A 66 3.58 -7.24 9.43
CA GLY A 66 4.47 -8.00 8.58
C GLY A 66 3.74 -9.14 7.90
N LEU A 67 3.67 -9.10 6.57
CA LEU A 67 3.28 -10.24 5.75
C LEU A 67 4.51 -10.72 4.99
N TYR A 68 4.42 -11.93 4.42
CA TYR A 68 5.51 -12.59 3.71
C TYR A 68 6.26 -11.65 2.73
N ASN A 69 5.54 -10.91 1.91
CA ASN A 69 6.15 -10.10 0.84
C ASN A 69 5.92 -8.58 0.95
N ARG A 70 5.30 -8.12 2.02
CA ARG A 70 4.94 -6.71 2.21
C ARG A 70 4.71 -6.37 3.67
N LEU A 71 4.83 -5.09 3.96
CA LEU A 71 4.34 -4.51 5.20
C LEU A 71 3.02 -3.80 4.95
N GLU A 72 2.03 -4.05 5.78
CA GLU A 72 0.78 -3.28 5.77
C GLU A 72 0.78 -2.28 6.93
N LEU A 73 0.23 -1.10 6.66
CA LEU A 73 0.09 -0.03 7.64
C LEU A 73 -1.39 0.15 7.92
N TRP A 74 -1.77 -0.03 9.17
CA TRP A 74 -3.16 0.03 9.61
C TRP A 74 -3.33 1.06 10.72
N ASP A 75 -4.48 1.75 10.74
CA ASP A 75 -4.92 2.44 11.94
C ASP A 75 -5.22 1.40 13.03
N GLN A 76 -4.75 1.64 14.26
CA GLN A 76 -4.87 0.65 15.33
C GLN A 76 -6.31 0.17 15.56
N LYS A 77 -7.30 1.08 15.55
CA LYS A 77 -8.70 0.71 15.78
C LYS A 77 -9.24 -0.14 14.65
N LYS A 78 -8.96 0.24 13.40
CA LYS A 78 -9.35 -0.55 12.23
C LYS A 78 -8.74 -1.97 12.27
N TRP A 79 -7.51 -2.09 12.73
CA TRP A 79 -6.85 -3.39 12.86
C TRP A 79 -7.48 -4.26 13.95
N GLU A 80 -7.81 -3.68 15.10
CA GLU A 80 -8.50 -4.38 16.18
C GLU A 80 -9.88 -4.88 15.77
N ASP A 81 -10.63 -4.07 15.01
CA ASP A 81 -11.93 -4.48 14.48
C ASP A 81 -11.82 -5.54 13.38
N TYR A 82 -10.79 -5.48 12.53
CA TYR A 82 -10.54 -6.50 11.51
C TYR A 82 -10.18 -7.88 12.08
N LYS A 83 -9.52 -7.92 13.24
CA LYS A 83 -9.09 -9.18 13.90
C LYS A 83 -10.20 -9.89 14.68
N LYS A 84 -11.31 -9.22 14.95
CA LYS A 84 -12.47 -9.82 15.64
C LYS A 84 -13.25 -10.72 14.69
#